data_AF-A0AAV9EU61-F1
#
_entry.id   AF-A0AAV9EU61-F1
#
_cell.length_a   1.000
_cell.length_b   1.000
_cell.length_c   1.000
_cell.angle_alpha   90.00
_cell.angle_beta   90.00
_cell.angle_gamma   90.00
#
_symmetry.space_group_name_H-M   'P 1'
#
loop_
_entity.id
_entity.type
_entity.pdbx_description
1 polymer ?
#
loop_
_entity_poly.entity_id
_entity_poly.type
_entity_poly.pdbx_seq_one_letter_code
_entity_poly.pdbx_strand_id
1 'polypeptide(L)'
;MQNCDGLCEIEEERDQTSSVNGDSAFGIDGADHSNDVYVAVGRGPSSVDAVAWALRHTVTPSTSAVYLVHVFPEVHYIPTPLGKLRKSQVSAEQIESYMSQERRKRRDMLGKYLNMCQAYQVQAETLLIESDIITKAVVDLIQVLNIKSLIVGTSKSSLRSRKKGSSSSKADQIYKNAPMYCEVKIVCEGSEVSPINRTAAATPSPVHGNSNVATLEGPTACGDEDSSSCTCFSRKFI
;
A
#
# COMPACT_ATOMS: atom_id res chain seq x y z
N MET A 1 -38.82 62.71 -13.99
CA MET A 1 -37.66 62.80 -13.08
C MET A 1 -37.72 61.62 -12.15
N GLN A 2 -36.74 60.72 -12.28
CA GLN A 2 -36.22 59.69 -11.34
C GLN A 2 -37.24 58.80 -10.57
N ASN A 3 -37.09 57.48 -10.43
CA ASN A 3 -36.01 56.53 -10.70
C ASN A 3 -36.69 55.15 -10.80
N CYS A 4 -36.35 54.35 -11.82
CA CYS A 4 -36.67 52.91 -11.85
C CYS A 4 -35.47 52.16 -11.27
N ASP A 5 -35.74 51.27 -10.31
CA ASP A 5 -34.74 50.44 -9.65
C ASP A 5 -33.99 49.56 -10.66
N GLY A 6 -32.66 49.71 -10.62
CA GLY A 6 -31.72 49.01 -11.48
C GLY A 6 -31.66 47.52 -11.16
N LEU A 7 -31.88 46.75 -12.22
CA LEU A 7 -31.34 45.44 -12.54
C LEU A 7 -30.15 44.99 -11.66
N CYS A 8 -30.30 43.84 -10.99
CA CYS A 8 -29.15 43.02 -10.59
C CYS A 8 -28.51 42.47 -11.87
N GLU A 9 -27.37 43.05 -12.24
CA GLU A 9 -26.53 42.49 -13.30
C GLU A 9 -25.89 41.19 -12.83
N ILE A 10 -26.02 40.20 -13.69
CA ILE A 10 -25.44 38.86 -13.61
C ILE A 10 -24.04 39.02 -14.21
N GLU A 11 -22.99 38.94 -13.40
CA GLU A 11 -21.64 38.74 -13.92
C GLU A 11 -21.28 37.25 -13.77
N GLU A 12 -21.34 36.57 -14.91
CA GLU A 12 -20.83 35.22 -15.14
C GLU A 12 -19.34 35.29 -15.53
N GLU A 13 -18.60 34.31 -15.02
CA GLU A 13 -17.34 33.73 -15.53
C GLU A 13 -16.06 34.58 -15.66
N ARG A 14 -15.06 34.19 -14.86
CA ARG A 14 -13.78 33.76 -15.46
C ARG A 14 -13.39 32.40 -14.91
N ASP A 15 -13.58 31.41 -15.76
CA ASP A 15 -13.02 30.08 -15.64
C ASP A 15 -11.49 30.18 -15.84
N GLN A 16 -10.72 30.04 -14.77
CA GLN A 16 -9.27 29.82 -14.87
C GLN A 16 -9.00 28.32 -14.79
N THR A 17 -9.16 27.68 -15.94
CA THR A 17 -8.66 26.34 -16.22
C THR A 17 -7.13 26.38 -16.31
N SER A 18 -6.46 26.23 -15.16
CA SER A 18 -5.04 25.84 -15.18
C SER A 18 -4.97 24.33 -15.47
N SER A 19 -4.84 23.99 -16.75
CA SER A 19 -4.39 22.66 -17.17
C SER A 19 -2.96 22.47 -16.69
N VAL A 20 -2.80 21.89 -15.50
CA VAL A 20 -1.50 21.32 -15.09
C VAL A 20 -1.43 19.95 -15.74
N ASN A 21 -0.67 19.88 -16.83
CA ASN A 21 -0.36 18.64 -17.53
C ASN A 21 0.25 17.65 -16.52
N GLY A 22 -0.42 16.51 -16.38
CA GLY A 22 0.09 15.37 -15.63
C GLY A 22 1.12 14.64 -16.49
N ASP A 23 2.36 15.06 -16.37
CA ASP A 23 3.55 14.28 -16.71
C ASP A 23 4.63 14.64 -15.69
N SER A 24 4.49 14.12 -14.46
CA SER A 24 5.61 14.11 -13.53
C SER A 24 6.57 13.01 -13.97
N ALA A 25 7.42 13.36 -14.95
CA ALA A 25 8.66 12.66 -15.15
C ALA A 25 9.39 12.65 -13.80
N PHE A 26 9.68 11.46 -13.27
CA PHE A 26 10.47 11.29 -12.07
C PHE A 26 11.88 11.83 -12.34
N GLY A 27 12.08 13.12 -12.06
CA GLY A 27 13.40 13.68 -11.87
C GLY A 27 13.96 13.06 -10.61
N ILE A 28 14.74 11.99 -10.76
CA ILE A 28 15.61 11.50 -9.69
C ILE A 28 16.79 12.47 -9.67
N ASP A 29 16.56 13.67 -9.13
CA ASP A 29 17.65 14.51 -8.67
C ASP A 29 18.34 13.73 -7.55
N GLY A 30 19.65 13.53 -7.69
CA GLY A 30 20.50 12.78 -6.76
C GLY A 30 20.68 13.46 -5.41
N ALA A 31 19.58 13.85 -4.77
CA ALA A 31 19.53 14.15 -3.36
C ALA A 31 19.65 12.83 -2.59
N ASP A 32 20.47 12.82 -1.56
CA ASP A 32 20.59 11.68 -0.66
C ASP A 32 19.27 11.50 0.10
N HIS A 33 18.35 10.70 -0.47
CA HIS A 33 17.04 10.32 0.08
C HIS A 33 17.15 9.44 1.34
N SER A 34 18.30 9.46 2.03
CA SER A 34 18.59 8.59 3.17
C SER A 34 17.62 8.82 4.35
N ASN A 35 16.96 9.98 4.41
CA ASN A 35 16.07 10.37 5.49
C ASN A 35 14.60 10.56 5.08
N ASP A 36 14.22 10.19 3.86
CA ASP A 36 12.84 10.37 3.39
C ASP A 36 11.88 9.35 4.00
N VAL A 37 10.68 9.84 4.34
CA VAL A 37 9.68 9.06 5.08
C VAL A 37 8.46 8.83 4.20
N TYR A 38 8.10 7.56 4.01
CA TYR A 38 6.92 7.17 3.25
C TYR A 38 5.78 6.88 4.20
N VAL A 39 4.57 7.35 3.90
CA VAL A 39 3.38 7.14 4.73
C VAL A 39 2.26 6.57 3.88
N ALA A 40 1.80 5.35 4.23
CA ALA A 40 0.68 4.72 3.55
C ALA A 40 -0.66 5.33 4.03
N VAL A 41 -1.38 5.98 3.12
CA VAL A 41 -2.61 6.73 3.42
C VAL A 41 -3.83 6.25 2.63
N GLY A 42 -5.00 6.40 3.25
CA GLY A 42 -6.30 6.09 2.70
C GLY A 42 -7.37 6.95 3.34
N ARG A 43 -8.64 6.55 3.22
CA ARG A 43 -9.78 7.36 3.70
C ARG A 43 -10.05 7.26 5.21
N GLY A 44 -9.37 6.35 5.91
CA GLY A 44 -9.66 6.00 7.30
C GLY A 44 -8.96 6.92 8.31
N PRO A 45 -9.47 7.00 9.56
CA PRO A 45 -8.88 7.83 10.62
C PRO A 45 -7.44 7.39 10.97
N SER A 46 -7.12 6.11 10.82
CA SER A 46 -5.77 5.59 11.04
C SER A 46 -4.71 6.24 10.13
N SER A 47 -5.10 6.77 8.97
CA SER A 47 -4.18 7.49 8.09
C SER A 47 -3.85 8.88 8.63
N VAL A 48 -4.78 9.54 9.32
CA VAL A 48 -4.52 10.80 10.03
C VAL A 48 -3.50 10.55 11.15
N ASP A 49 -3.73 9.49 11.95
CA ASP A 49 -2.82 9.09 13.03
C ASP A 49 -1.41 8.81 12.51
N ALA A 50 -1.29 8.09 11.38
CA ALA A 50 -0.01 7.75 10.77
C ALA A 50 0.76 8.99 10.31
N VAL A 51 0.10 9.92 9.60
CA VAL A 51 0.73 11.17 9.13
C VAL A 51 1.14 12.03 10.34
N ALA A 52 0.25 12.21 11.31
CA ALA A 52 0.56 13.00 12.51
C ALA A 52 1.72 12.39 13.32
N TRP A 53 1.77 11.06 13.44
CA TRP A 53 2.86 10.38 14.13
C TRP A 53 4.18 10.52 13.39
N ALA A 54 4.20 10.34 12.07
CA ALA A 54 5.39 10.49 11.24
C ALA A 54 6.01 11.90 11.38
N LEU A 55 5.17 12.93 11.27
CA LEU A 55 5.59 14.34 11.40
C LEU A 55 6.16 14.68 12.79
N ARG A 56 5.73 13.96 13.84
CA ARG A 56 6.16 14.23 15.22
C ARG A 56 7.40 13.45 15.66
N HIS A 57 7.65 12.28 15.07
CA HIS A 57 8.61 11.32 15.62
C HIS A 57 9.68 10.86 14.64
N THR A 58 9.47 11.03 13.33
CA THR A 58 10.38 10.47 12.31
C THR A 58 10.94 11.55 11.41
N VAL A 59 10.10 12.50 10.99
CA VAL A 59 10.48 13.54 10.05
C VAL A 59 11.29 14.63 10.77
N THR A 60 12.44 14.97 10.21
CA THR A 60 13.21 16.14 10.63
C THR A 60 13.04 17.25 9.58
N PRO A 61 12.41 18.39 9.94
CA PRO A 61 12.22 19.51 9.00
C PRO A 61 13.55 19.91 8.32
N SER A 62 13.47 20.30 7.05
CA SER A 62 14.61 20.68 6.20
C SER A 62 15.55 19.55 5.74
N THR A 63 15.41 18.33 6.25
CA THR A 63 16.30 17.20 5.89
C THR A 63 15.57 15.96 5.39
N SER A 64 14.26 15.89 5.60
CA SER A 64 13.40 14.78 5.19
C SER A 64 12.22 15.32 4.37
N ALA A 65 11.95 14.68 3.22
CA ALA A 65 10.67 14.80 2.55
C ALA A 65 9.70 13.71 3.02
N VAL A 66 8.39 13.98 2.90
CA VAL A 66 7.31 13.02 3.16
C VAL A 66 6.64 12.61 1.86
N TYR A 67 6.62 11.30 1.61
CA TYR A 67 5.90 10.73 0.46
C TYR A 67 4.60 10.06 0.91
N LEU A 68 3.47 10.66 0.55
CA LEU A 68 2.13 10.14 0.83
C LEU A 68 1.77 9.07 -0.21
N VAL A 69 1.87 7.80 0.19
CA VAL A 69 1.57 6.65 -0.67
C VAL A 69 0.09 6.31 -0.59
N HIS A 70 -0.63 6.46 -1.69
CA HIS A 70 -2.05 6.12 -1.79
C HIS A 70 -2.31 5.09 -2.88
N VAL A 71 -2.79 3.92 -2.47
CA VAL A 71 -3.29 2.89 -3.40
C VAL A 71 -4.80 3.08 -3.59
N PHE A 72 -5.23 3.18 -4.85
CA PHE A 72 -6.63 3.29 -5.23
C PHE A 72 -7.04 2.14 -6.15
N PRO A 73 -8.28 1.65 -6.07
CA PRO A 73 -8.71 0.47 -6.82
C PRO A 73 -8.83 0.76 -8.32
N GLU A 74 -8.69 -0.30 -9.10
CA GLU A 74 -9.00 -0.27 -10.53
C GLU A 74 -10.50 -0.12 -10.71
N VAL A 75 -10.91 0.76 -11.63
CA VAL A 75 -12.32 0.88 -11.96
C VAL A 75 -12.66 -0.18 -13.00
N HIS A 76 -13.42 -1.18 -12.58
CA HIS A 76 -14.00 -2.23 -13.46
C HIS A 76 -15.48 -2.00 -13.74
N TYR A 77 -16.17 -1.32 -12.83
CA TYR A 77 -17.62 -1.10 -12.85
C TYR A 77 -17.95 0.35 -12.56
N ILE A 78 -18.96 0.88 -13.26
CA ILE A 78 -19.51 2.22 -13.05
C ILE A 78 -20.85 2.09 -12.31
N PRO A 79 -21.03 2.78 -11.17
CA PRO A 79 -22.32 2.84 -10.49
C PRO A 79 -23.33 3.65 -11.32
N THR A 80 -24.55 3.12 -11.43
CA THR A 80 -25.70 3.74 -12.10
C THR A 80 -26.93 3.67 -11.18
N PRO A 81 -28.01 4.43 -11.45
CA PRO A 81 -29.23 4.36 -10.65
C PRO A 81 -29.85 2.95 -10.58
N LEU A 82 -29.58 2.10 -11.59
CA LEU A 82 -30.11 0.73 -11.69
C LEU A 82 -29.11 -0.35 -11.24
N GLY A 83 -27.95 0.04 -10.67
CA GLY A 83 -26.96 -0.90 -10.15
C GLY A 83 -25.53 -0.57 -10.57
N LYS A 84 -24.76 -1.57 -10.96
CA LYS A 84 -23.38 -1.40 -11.44
C LYS A 84 -23.26 -2.00 -12.83
N LEU A 85 -22.74 -1.23 -13.77
CA LEU A 85 -22.48 -1.70 -15.13
C LEU A 85 -20.99 -1.89 -15.33
N ARG A 86 -20.59 -2.88 -16.14
CA ARG A 86 -19.18 -3.00 -16.55
C ARG A 86 -18.80 -1.78 -17.36
N LYS A 87 -17.55 -1.33 -17.27
CA LYS A 87 -17.06 -0.20 -18.09
C LYS A 87 -17.34 -0.36 -19.58
N SER A 88 -17.25 -1.57 -20.11
CA SER A 88 -17.54 -1.86 -21.53
C SER A 88 -19.01 -1.65 -21.94
N GLN A 89 -19.92 -1.50 -20.98
CA GLN A 89 -21.37 -1.34 -21.21
C GLN A 89 -21.84 0.11 -21.02
N VAL A 90 -20.91 1.03 -20.76
CA VAL A 90 -21.19 2.40 -20.35
C VAL A 90 -20.57 3.36 -21.37
N SER A 91 -21.20 4.51 -21.61
CA SER A 91 -20.67 5.48 -22.56
C SER A 91 -19.34 6.07 -22.05
N ALA A 92 -18.48 6.52 -22.98
CA ALA A 92 -17.20 7.13 -22.62
C ALA A 92 -17.38 8.37 -21.72
N GLU A 93 -18.42 9.17 -21.96
CA GLU A 93 -18.76 10.34 -21.16
C GLU A 93 -19.11 9.98 -19.71
N GLN A 94 -19.93 8.95 -19.51
CA GLN A 94 -20.29 8.48 -18.17
C GLN A 94 -19.09 7.89 -17.42
N ILE A 95 -18.21 7.17 -18.14
CA ILE A 95 -16.95 6.67 -17.58
C ILE A 95 -16.09 7.86 -17.12
N GLU A 96 -15.86 8.86 -17.98
CA GLU A 96 -15.00 9.99 -17.65
C GLU A 96 -15.59 10.86 -16.53
N SER A 97 -16.90 11.05 -16.51
CA SER A 97 -17.61 11.72 -15.40
C SER A 97 -17.36 11.00 -14.07
N TYR A 98 -17.46 9.67 -14.04
CA TYR A 98 -17.16 8.89 -12.84
C TYR A 98 -15.67 8.97 -12.44
N MET A 99 -14.76 8.78 -13.40
CA MET A 99 -13.32 8.81 -13.14
C MET A 99 -12.87 10.19 -12.64
N SER A 100 -13.37 11.28 -13.22
CA SER A 100 -13.09 12.65 -12.76
C SER A 100 -13.62 12.89 -11.34
N GLN A 101 -14.79 12.36 -11.00
CA GLN A 101 -15.32 12.42 -9.65
C GLN A 101 -14.43 11.67 -8.64
N GLU A 102 -13.95 10.47 -8.98
CA GLU A 102 -13.04 9.71 -8.11
C GLU A 102 -11.67 10.39 -7.98
N ARG A 103 -11.13 10.97 -9.07
CA ARG A 103 -9.92 11.81 -9.02
C ARG A 103 -10.09 13.01 -8.09
N ARG A 104 -11.24 13.69 -8.15
CA ARG A 104 -11.56 14.82 -7.26
C ARG A 104 -11.62 14.38 -5.80
N LYS A 105 -12.37 13.34 -5.48
CA LYS A 105 -12.45 12.80 -4.10
C LYS A 105 -11.08 12.42 -3.55
N ARG A 106 -10.23 11.82 -4.39
CA ARG A 106 -8.85 11.46 -4.02
C ARG A 106 -8.01 12.70 -3.74
N ARG A 107 -8.05 13.70 -4.62
CA ARG A 107 -7.33 14.98 -4.45
C ARG A 107 -7.77 15.69 -3.17
N ASP A 108 -9.07 15.78 -2.92
CA ASP A 108 -9.61 16.44 -1.72
C ASP A 108 -9.18 15.72 -0.43
N MET A 109 -9.09 14.39 -0.46
CA MET A 109 -8.60 13.59 0.66
C MET A 109 -7.10 13.79 0.89
N LEU A 110 -6.28 13.72 -0.16
CA LEU A 110 -4.83 13.89 -0.06
C LEU A 110 -4.43 15.32 0.31
N GLY A 111 -5.18 16.32 -0.15
CA GLY A 111 -4.99 17.72 0.21
C GLY A 111 -5.01 17.95 1.72
N LYS A 112 -5.80 17.17 2.47
CA LYS A 112 -5.81 17.25 3.94
C LYS A 112 -4.46 16.85 4.55
N TYR A 113 -3.83 15.81 4.02
CA TYR A 113 -2.53 15.34 4.50
C TYR A 113 -1.39 16.25 4.05
N LEU A 114 -1.46 16.78 2.83
CA LEU A 114 -0.51 17.79 2.35
C LEU A 114 -0.56 19.04 3.23
N ASN A 115 -1.76 19.52 3.57
CA ASN A 115 -1.93 20.65 4.49
C ASN A 115 -1.36 20.35 5.89
N MET A 116 -1.49 19.10 6.38
CA MET A 116 -0.84 18.70 7.63
C MET A 116 0.69 18.78 7.53
N CYS A 117 1.29 18.30 6.44
CA CYS A 117 2.74 18.38 6.25
C CYS A 117 3.21 19.84 6.13
N GLN A 118 2.48 20.68 5.39
CA GLN A 118 2.77 22.10 5.24
C GLN A 118 2.69 22.84 6.59
N ALA A 119 1.73 22.51 7.45
CA ALA A 119 1.62 23.09 8.79
C ALA A 119 2.83 22.77 9.68
N TYR A 120 3.56 21.68 9.39
CA TYR A 120 4.81 21.30 10.04
C TYR A 120 6.05 21.77 9.28
N GLN A 121 5.88 22.58 8.22
CA GLN A 121 6.96 23.07 7.35
C GLN A 121 7.79 21.93 6.71
N VAL A 122 7.12 20.83 6.38
CA VAL A 122 7.72 19.65 5.75
C VAL A 122 7.33 19.60 4.28
N GLN A 123 8.31 19.38 3.40
CA GLN A 123 8.05 19.11 1.98
C GLN A 123 7.33 17.77 1.84
N ALA A 124 6.24 17.73 1.11
CA ALA A 124 5.48 16.51 0.89
C ALA A 124 5.00 16.34 -0.55
N GLU A 125 5.08 15.11 -1.04
CA GLU A 125 4.62 14.70 -2.37
C GLU A 125 3.67 13.50 -2.27
N THR A 126 2.89 13.26 -3.33
CA THR A 126 1.95 12.14 -3.38
C THR A 126 2.40 11.08 -4.38
N LEU A 127 2.41 9.82 -3.97
CA LEU A 127 2.63 8.67 -4.83
C LEU A 127 1.31 7.90 -4.98
N LEU A 128 0.78 7.87 -6.20
CA LEU A 128 -0.51 7.26 -6.53
C LEU A 128 -0.29 5.92 -7.24
N ILE A 129 -0.92 4.86 -6.73
CA ILE A 129 -0.83 3.52 -7.33
C ILE A 129 -2.23 2.98 -7.59
N GLU A 130 -2.53 2.63 -8.84
CA GLU A 130 -3.76 1.94 -9.19
C GLU A 130 -3.57 0.43 -8.96
N SER A 131 -4.34 -0.16 -8.03
CA SER A 131 -4.33 -1.59 -7.76
C SER A 131 -5.48 -2.00 -6.84
N ASP A 132 -6.06 -3.17 -7.11
CA ASP A 132 -7.03 -3.81 -6.22
C ASP A 132 -6.39 -4.53 -5.01
N ILE A 133 -5.06 -4.74 -5.04
CA ILE A 133 -4.32 -5.46 -3.98
C ILE A 133 -3.35 -4.52 -3.27
N ILE A 134 -3.88 -3.77 -2.30
CA ILE A 134 -3.15 -2.73 -1.54
C ILE A 134 -1.82 -3.23 -0.96
N THR A 135 -1.82 -4.40 -0.31
CA THR A 135 -0.63 -4.90 0.40
C THR A 135 0.49 -5.24 -0.57
N LYS A 136 0.17 -5.87 -1.71
CA LYS A 136 1.13 -6.17 -2.77
C LYS A 136 1.66 -4.89 -3.41
N ALA A 137 0.78 -3.96 -3.79
CA ALA A 137 1.15 -2.70 -4.41
C ALA A 137 2.17 -1.91 -3.55
N VAL A 138 1.94 -1.84 -2.23
CA VAL A 138 2.88 -1.17 -1.31
C VAL A 138 4.21 -1.93 -1.21
N VAL A 139 4.19 -3.26 -1.11
CA VAL A 139 5.41 -4.07 -1.01
C VAL A 139 6.26 -4.02 -2.29
N ASP A 140 5.61 -3.98 -3.46
CA ASP A 140 6.28 -3.81 -4.74
C ASP A 140 6.91 -2.40 -4.82
N LEU A 141 6.21 -1.36 -4.36
CA LEU A 141 6.76 0.00 -4.30
C LEU A 141 8.02 0.09 -3.42
N ILE A 142 8.03 -0.56 -2.25
CA ILE A 142 9.20 -0.60 -1.36
C ILE A 142 10.44 -1.14 -2.08
N GLN A 143 10.24 -2.13 -2.95
CA GLN A 143 11.33 -2.73 -3.72
C GLN A 143 11.78 -1.83 -4.86
N VAL A 144 10.84 -1.30 -5.64
CA VAL A 144 11.12 -0.44 -6.80
C VAL A 144 11.84 0.85 -6.40
N LEU A 145 11.39 1.50 -5.33
CA LEU A 145 11.96 2.77 -4.86
C LEU A 145 13.01 2.59 -3.75
N ASN A 146 13.35 1.34 -3.38
CA ASN A 146 14.28 1.03 -2.29
C ASN A 146 13.95 1.77 -0.98
N ILE A 147 12.66 1.85 -0.63
CA ILE A 147 12.15 2.62 0.52
C ILE A 147 12.77 2.11 1.82
N LYS A 148 13.39 3.02 2.59
CA LYS A 148 14.03 2.70 3.87
C LYS A 148 13.09 2.84 5.07
N SER A 149 12.17 3.80 5.05
CA SER A 149 11.24 4.06 6.15
C SER A 149 9.80 4.16 5.66
N LEU A 150 8.92 3.31 6.19
CA LEU A 150 7.49 3.28 5.85
C LEU A 150 6.64 3.28 7.13
N ILE A 151 5.71 4.24 7.21
CA ILE A 151 4.74 4.36 8.29
C ILE A 151 3.36 3.90 7.79
N VAL A 152 2.71 2.99 8.53
CA VAL A 152 1.39 2.46 8.18
C VAL A 152 0.43 2.56 9.37
N GLY A 153 -0.71 3.20 9.15
CA GLY A 153 -1.78 3.29 10.14
C GLY A 153 -2.58 1.99 10.27
N THR A 154 -3.01 1.66 11.48
CA THR A 154 -3.94 0.56 11.75
C THR A 154 -5.05 0.99 12.72
N SER A 155 -6.21 0.33 12.64
CA SER A 155 -7.34 0.61 13.53
C SER A 155 -7.31 -0.25 14.80
N LYS A 156 -7.90 0.25 15.89
CA LYS A 156 -8.13 -0.55 17.11
C LYS A 156 -8.85 -1.88 16.87
N SER A 157 -9.80 -1.91 15.93
CA SER A 157 -10.52 -3.14 15.58
C SER A 157 -9.59 -4.16 14.93
N SER A 158 -8.71 -3.71 14.04
CA SER A 158 -7.70 -4.55 13.39
C SER A 158 -6.71 -5.11 14.41
N LEU A 159 -6.22 -4.28 15.35
CA LEU A 159 -5.35 -4.72 16.43
C LEU A 159 -6.00 -5.73 17.38
N ARG A 160 -7.28 -5.54 17.70
CA ARG A 160 -8.02 -6.51 18.51
C ARG A 160 -8.20 -7.84 17.78
N SER A 161 -8.51 -7.81 16.49
CA SER A 161 -8.62 -9.04 15.67
C SER A 161 -7.29 -9.79 15.61
N ARG A 162 -6.19 -9.05 15.44
CA ARG A 162 -4.82 -9.57 15.45
C ARG A 162 -4.48 -10.30 16.74
N LYS A 163 -4.77 -9.69 17.90
CA LYS A 163 -4.54 -10.31 19.21
C LYS A 163 -5.34 -11.61 19.41
N LYS A 164 -6.47 -11.75 18.72
CA LYS A 164 -7.30 -12.96 18.72
C LYS A 164 -6.89 -13.99 17.67
N GLY A 165 -5.84 -13.75 16.88
CA GLY A 165 -5.41 -14.64 15.79
C GLY A 165 -6.42 -14.76 14.65
N SER A 166 -7.44 -13.89 14.58
CA SER A 166 -8.60 -14.06 13.71
C SER A 166 -8.40 -13.49 12.30
N SER A 167 -7.68 -12.37 12.17
CA SER A 167 -7.32 -11.81 10.86
C SER A 167 -6.08 -10.94 10.94
N SER A 168 -5.24 -11.00 9.90
CA SER A 168 -4.08 -10.12 9.76
C SER A 168 -4.52 -8.79 9.11
N SER A 169 -4.16 -7.67 9.73
CA SER A 169 -4.47 -6.36 9.16
C SER A 169 -3.61 -6.09 7.92
N LYS A 170 -4.01 -5.13 7.07
CA LYS A 170 -3.19 -4.71 5.92
C LYS A 170 -1.80 -4.25 6.37
N ALA A 171 -1.71 -3.55 7.50
CA ALA A 171 -0.45 -3.13 8.10
C ALA A 171 0.43 -4.33 8.50
N ASP A 172 -0.15 -5.37 9.10
CA ASP A 172 0.59 -6.58 9.46
C ASP A 172 1.09 -7.32 8.21
N GLN A 173 0.28 -7.37 7.15
CA GLN A 173 0.68 -7.99 5.88
C GLN A 173 1.81 -7.21 5.20
N ILE A 174 1.74 -5.89 5.17
CA ILE A 174 2.84 -5.04 4.64
C ILE A 174 4.10 -5.27 5.47
N TYR A 175 4.00 -5.21 6.80
CA TYR A 175 5.15 -5.41 7.68
C TYR A 175 5.83 -6.77 7.48
N LYS A 176 5.05 -7.85 7.32
CA LYS A 176 5.59 -9.21 7.14
C LYS A 176 6.28 -9.41 5.79
N ASN A 177 5.76 -8.80 4.73
CA ASN A 177 6.24 -9.00 3.37
C ASN A 177 7.24 -7.92 2.92
N ALA A 178 7.42 -6.85 3.69
CA ALA A 178 8.42 -5.84 3.41
C ALA A 178 9.84 -6.43 3.50
N PRO A 179 10.75 -6.04 2.59
CA PRO A 179 12.17 -6.37 2.69
C PRO A 179 12.79 -6.02 4.05
N MET A 180 13.84 -6.72 4.45
CA MET A 180 14.50 -6.50 5.75
C MET A 180 15.17 -5.13 5.87
N TYR A 181 15.55 -4.50 4.76
CA TYR A 181 16.14 -3.16 4.77
C TYR A 181 15.11 -2.03 5.00
N CYS A 182 13.81 -2.34 4.90
CA CYS A 182 12.74 -1.37 5.07
C CYS A 182 12.21 -1.44 6.51
N GLU A 183 12.45 -0.38 7.26
CA GLU A 183 11.85 -0.17 8.57
C GLU A 183 10.37 0.18 8.37
N VAL A 184 9.49 -0.74 8.76
CA VAL A 184 8.04 -0.54 8.70
C VAL A 184 7.52 -0.32 10.12
N LYS A 185 7.00 0.87 10.41
CA LYS A 185 6.37 1.19 11.70
C LYS A 185 4.86 1.19 11.57
N ILE A 186 4.19 0.49 12.49
CA ILE A 186 2.73 0.42 12.55
C ILE A 186 2.25 1.37 13.63
N VAL A 187 1.32 2.28 13.29
CA VAL A 187 0.80 3.30 14.20
C VAL A 187 -0.69 3.10 14.44
N CYS A 188 -1.13 3.23 15.68
CA CYS A 188 -2.53 3.26 16.07
C CYS A 188 -2.75 4.38 17.08
N GLU A 189 -3.66 5.32 16.79
CA GLU A 189 -4.05 6.40 17.70
C GLU A 189 -2.86 7.17 18.29
N GLY A 190 -1.91 7.53 17.42
CA GLY A 190 -0.75 8.33 17.80
C GLY A 190 0.33 7.58 18.58
N SER A 191 0.26 6.25 18.67
CA SER A 191 1.33 5.42 19.25
C SER A 191 1.79 4.34 18.28
N GLU A 192 3.10 4.08 18.28
CA GLU A 192 3.66 2.93 17.59
C GLU A 192 3.24 1.64 18.32
N VAL A 193 2.86 0.63 17.56
CA VAL A 193 2.43 -0.67 18.10
C VAL A 193 3.37 -1.76 17.65
N SER A 194 3.70 -2.67 18.57
CA SER A 194 4.59 -3.78 18.29
C SER A 194 4.08 -4.59 17.09
N PRO A 195 4.89 -4.81 16.06
CA PRO A 195 4.50 -5.63 14.93
C PRO A 195 4.48 -7.12 15.31
N ILE A 196 3.84 -7.95 14.49
CA ILE A 196 3.91 -9.41 14.63
C ILE A 196 5.30 -9.86 14.16
N ASN A 197 5.91 -10.86 14.82
CA ASN A 197 7.17 -11.45 14.37
C ASN A 197 7.15 -11.76 12.87
N ARG A 198 8.17 -11.30 12.13
CA ARG A 198 8.41 -11.71 10.74
C ARG A 198 8.87 -13.17 10.79
N THR A 199 7.97 -14.11 10.54
CA THR A 199 8.39 -15.46 10.18
C THR A 199 9.15 -15.33 8.86
N ALA A 200 10.48 -15.43 8.90
CA ALA A 200 11.28 -15.51 7.70
C ALA A 200 10.67 -16.62 6.82
N ALA A 201 10.32 -16.29 5.59
CA ALA A 201 9.94 -17.31 4.62
C ALA A 201 11.08 -18.31 4.60
N ALA A 202 10.80 -19.57 4.94
CA ALA A 202 11.79 -20.62 4.91
C ALA A 202 12.39 -20.64 3.50
N THR A 203 13.64 -20.22 3.38
CA THR A 203 14.44 -20.52 2.21
C THR A 203 14.44 -22.04 2.07
N PRO A 204 14.09 -22.62 0.91
CA PRO A 204 14.33 -24.02 0.68
C PRO A 204 15.85 -24.20 0.78
N SER A 205 16.29 -24.80 1.89
CA SER A 205 17.71 -25.10 2.09
C SER A 205 18.17 -26.00 0.93
N PRO A 206 19.36 -25.74 0.34
CA PRO A 206 19.85 -26.58 -0.73
C PRO A 206 20.07 -27.98 -0.17
N VAL A 207 19.36 -28.96 -0.73
CA VAL A 207 19.56 -30.38 -0.45
C VAL A 207 21.01 -30.69 -0.78
N HIS A 208 21.83 -30.90 0.25
CA HIS A 208 23.20 -31.37 0.10
C HIS A 208 23.14 -32.82 -0.39
N GLY A 209 23.17 -33.00 -1.71
CA GLY A 209 23.36 -34.30 -2.34
C GLY A 209 24.82 -34.72 -2.19
N ASN A 210 25.13 -35.46 -1.13
CA ASN A 210 26.44 -36.10 -1.02
C ASN A 210 26.35 -37.50 -1.63
N SER A 211 27.02 -37.69 -2.76
CA SER A 211 27.19 -38.97 -3.42
C SER A 211 28.58 -39.54 -3.14
N ASN A 212 28.57 -40.81 -2.73
CA ASN A 212 29.61 -41.83 -2.82
C ASN A 212 30.87 -41.70 -1.97
N VAL A 213 31.03 -42.61 -1.00
CA VAL A 213 32.20 -43.50 -0.92
C VAL A 213 31.75 -44.87 -0.41
N ALA A 214 32.07 -45.91 -1.18
CA ALA A 214 31.83 -47.32 -0.89
C ALA A 214 32.85 -47.86 0.13
N THR A 215 32.44 -48.78 1.01
CA THR A 215 33.30 -49.83 1.59
C THR A 215 32.42 -51.01 2.05
N LEU A 216 32.92 -52.21 1.78
CA LEU A 216 32.32 -53.55 1.94
C LEU A 216 32.43 -54.08 3.38
N GLU A 217 31.74 -55.23 3.59
CA GLU A 217 31.72 -56.15 4.77
C GLU A 217 30.55 -55.89 5.76
N GLY A 218 29.65 -56.81 6.12
CA GLY A 218 29.37 -58.22 5.85
C GLY A 218 27.97 -58.57 6.45
N PRO A 219 27.43 -59.80 6.32
CA PRO A 219 25.99 -60.08 6.44
C PRO A 219 25.56 -60.57 7.83
N THR A 220 24.36 -60.17 8.28
CA THR A 220 23.58 -60.97 9.25
C THR A 220 22.07 -60.71 9.10
N ALA A 221 21.31 -61.78 8.86
CA ALA A 221 19.85 -61.87 8.91
C ALA A 221 19.35 -61.68 10.38
N CYS A 222 18.09 -61.56 10.78
CA CYS A 222 16.74 -61.76 10.25
C CYS A 222 15.79 -61.11 11.29
N GLY A 223 14.58 -60.71 10.89
CA GLY A 223 13.54 -60.30 11.84
C GLY A 223 12.36 -59.61 11.17
N ASP A 224 11.34 -60.41 10.87
CA ASP A 224 9.99 -60.02 10.45
C ASP A 224 9.31 -59.09 11.48
N GLU A 225 8.44 -58.19 11.02
CA GLU A 225 6.98 -58.23 11.29
C GLU A 225 6.29 -56.95 10.79
N ASP A 226 5.03 -57.16 10.43
CA ASP A 226 4.12 -56.34 9.64
C ASP A 226 3.84 -54.91 10.16
N SER A 227 3.53 -53.98 9.24
CA SER A 227 2.17 -53.42 9.15
C SER A 227 2.08 -52.21 8.19
N SER A 228 1.21 -52.38 7.20
CA SER A 228 0.32 -51.38 6.58
C SER A 228 0.92 -50.17 5.83
N SER A 229 1.07 -50.39 4.51
CA SER A 229 0.66 -49.52 3.39
C SER A 229 0.69 -47.99 3.57
N CYS A 230 1.76 -47.36 3.09
CA CYS A 230 1.70 -46.00 2.57
C CYS A 230 1.66 -46.07 1.04
N THR A 231 0.48 -46.01 0.45
CA THR A 231 0.31 -45.86 -1.00
C THR A 231 0.65 -44.42 -1.40
N CYS A 232 1.91 -44.18 -1.73
CA CYS A 232 2.31 -42.98 -2.44
C CYS A 232 1.81 -43.06 -3.90
N PHE A 233 0.90 -42.14 -4.26
CA PHE A 233 0.48 -41.91 -5.63
C PHE A 233 1.70 -41.60 -6.50
N SER A 234 2.08 -42.55 -7.36
CA SER A 234 3.03 -42.30 -8.43
C SER A 234 2.31 -41.52 -9.54
N ARG A 235 2.66 -40.24 -9.72
CA ARG A 235 2.37 -39.52 -10.97
C ARG A 235 3.39 -39.98 -12.01
N LYS A 236 2.91 -40.69 -13.03
CA LYS A 236 3.69 -41.03 -14.22
C LYS A 236 3.68 -39.81 -15.15
N PHE A 237 4.86 -39.37 -15.56
CA PHE A 237 5.02 -38.51 -16.73
C PHE A 237 5.31 -39.39 -17.95
N ILE A 238 4.75 -38.96 -19.08
CA ILE A 238 4.71 -39.55 -20.43
C ILE A 238 3.59 -40.58 -20.61
#